data_AF-X0DQ12-F1
#
_entry.id   AF-X0DQ12-F1
#
_cell.length_a   1.000
_cell.length_b   1.000
_cell.length_c   1.000
_cell.angle_alpha   90.00
_cell.angle_beta   90.00
_cell.angle_gamma   90.00
#
_symmetry.space_group_name_H-M   'P 1'
#
loop_
_entity.id
_entity.type
_entity.pdbx_description
1 polymer ?
#
loop_
_entity_poly.entity_id
_entity_poly.type
_entity_poly.pdbx_seq_one_letter_code
_entity_poly.pdbx_strand_id
1 'polypeptide(L)'
;MILNSSTNNDMQRETNMTDHQFVISLMVFLVSYAVFEVPSNMLLKKLRPSRWLAFLMFCWGAMTILTAATNNFGSVTAVRFLLGVFEAGLFPGLVYYLTFWYKHDERSVRVAFILASATLAGAFGGAIAYGIGHMNGTAGLSGWRWLFIIEGIPSCLAAFLVLFFLPDYPERAKWLSEAEKDMAIHRLYYEGSKESHPTMNWAEAKETLMDWRLYAHYAIYFASGPAFASLSLFAPSITVGLGYFDLKAQLMTVPPWAIAYGKLSLLSWL
;
A
#
# COMPACT_ATOMS: atom_id res chain seq x y z
N MET A 1 -6.11 -10.94 14.44
CA MET A 1 -5.15 -9.90 14.89
C MET A 1 -4.85 -10.20 16.34
N ILE A 2 -3.60 -10.51 16.70
CA ILE A 2 -3.25 -11.08 18.04
C ILE A 2 -3.03 -9.97 19.09
N LEU A 3 -3.27 -8.69 18.76
CA LEU A 3 -3.16 -7.60 19.72
C LEU A 3 -4.16 -7.81 20.86
N ASN A 4 -3.66 -7.85 22.11
CA ASN A 4 -4.45 -7.96 23.34
C ASN A 4 -5.26 -9.26 23.50
N SER A 5 -4.88 -10.32 22.78
CA SER A 5 -5.45 -11.68 22.88
C SER A 5 -5.52 -12.20 24.33
N SER A 6 -4.50 -11.94 25.15
CA SER A 6 -4.44 -12.33 26.57
C SER A 6 -5.42 -11.59 27.48
N THR A 7 -5.96 -10.45 27.04
CA THR A 7 -6.92 -9.64 27.82
C THR A 7 -8.36 -9.77 27.31
N ASN A 8 -8.63 -10.67 26.35
CA ASN A 8 -9.92 -10.85 25.67
C ASN A 8 -10.47 -9.62 24.92
N ASN A 9 -9.65 -8.57 24.70
CA ASN A 9 -10.01 -7.37 23.95
C ASN A 9 -9.46 -7.40 22.51
N ASP A 10 -9.49 -8.57 21.89
CA ASP A 10 -9.06 -8.76 20.51
C ASP A 10 -10.20 -8.49 19.53
N MET A 11 -9.85 -8.04 18.33
CA MET A 11 -10.82 -7.64 17.30
C MET A 11 -11.80 -8.78 16.97
N GLN A 12 -11.36 -10.04 16.96
CA GLN A 12 -12.21 -11.18 16.60
C GLN A 12 -13.30 -11.41 17.65
N ARG A 13 -12.94 -11.38 18.94
CA ARG A 13 -13.91 -11.51 20.03
C ARG A 13 -14.87 -10.34 20.13
N GLU A 14 -14.37 -9.10 20.04
CA GLU A 14 -15.23 -7.91 20.14
C GLU A 14 -16.23 -7.76 18.97
N THR A 15 -15.92 -8.34 17.81
CA THR A 15 -16.79 -8.31 16.63
C THR A 15 -17.60 -9.60 16.44
N ASN A 16 -17.51 -10.54 17.39
CA ASN A 16 -18.13 -11.87 17.36
C ASN A 16 -17.85 -12.64 16.06
N MET A 17 -16.61 -12.58 15.58
CA MET A 17 -16.18 -13.22 14.34
C MET A 17 -15.54 -14.58 14.60
N THR A 18 -15.91 -15.58 13.79
CA THR A 18 -15.18 -16.85 13.74
C THR A 18 -13.86 -16.68 12.97
N ASP A 19 -12.92 -17.61 13.15
CA ASP A 19 -11.67 -17.61 12.38
C ASP A 19 -11.91 -17.68 10.86
N HIS A 20 -12.89 -18.49 10.44
CA HIS A 20 -13.30 -18.55 9.04
C HIS A 20 -13.83 -17.19 8.53
N GLN A 21 -14.65 -16.50 9.31
CA GLN A 21 -15.14 -15.17 8.96
C GLN A 21 -14.02 -14.15 8.87
N PHE A 22 -13.06 -14.17 9.79
CA PHE A 22 -11.89 -13.29 9.74
C PHE A 22 -11.08 -13.48 8.46
N VAL A 23 -10.82 -14.73 8.07
CA VAL A 23 -10.13 -15.06 6.82
C VAL A 23 -10.94 -14.57 5.61
N ILE A 24 -12.27 -14.75 5.60
CA ILE A 24 -13.12 -14.23 4.52
C ILE A 24 -12.98 -12.71 4.38
N SER A 25 -13.04 -11.94 5.48
CA SER A 25 -12.87 -10.49 5.42
C SER A 25 -11.51 -10.07 4.86
N LEU A 26 -10.45 -10.83 5.16
CA LEU A 26 -9.11 -10.61 4.58
C LEU A 26 -9.07 -10.92 3.08
N MET A 27 -9.73 -12.00 2.64
CA MET A 27 -9.79 -12.36 1.22
C MET A 27 -10.60 -11.36 0.41
N VAL A 28 -11.71 -10.84 0.95
CA VAL A 28 -12.54 -9.83 0.28
C VAL A 28 -11.73 -8.56 -0.03
N PHE A 29 -10.86 -8.14 0.89
CA PHE A 29 -9.92 -7.04 0.63
C PHE A 29 -9.04 -7.33 -0.60
N LEU A 30 -8.41 -8.51 -0.67
CA LEU A 30 -7.55 -8.89 -1.81
C LEU A 30 -8.32 -8.95 -3.14
N VAL A 31 -9.54 -9.47 -3.12
CA VAL A 31 -10.41 -9.53 -4.32
C VAL A 31 -10.74 -8.11 -4.79
N SER A 32 -11.15 -7.22 -3.88
CA SER A 32 -11.43 -5.83 -4.22
C SER A 32 -10.18 -5.11 -4.75
N TYR A 33 -9.01 -5.37 -4.15
CA TYR A 33 -7.76 -4.82 -4.62
C TYR A 33 -7.49 -5.21 -6.08
N ALA A 34 -7.55 -6.51 -6.39
CA ALA A 34 -7.26 -7.03 -7.74
C ALA A 34 -8.25 -6.51 -8.81
N VAL A 35 -9.54 -6.43 -8.49
CA VAL A 35 -10.57 -5.97 -9.44
C VAL A 35 -10.44 -4.47 -9.74
N PHE A 36 -10.14 -3.66 -8.72
CA PHE A 36 -10.11 -2.20 -8.84
C PHE A 36 -8.73 -1.63 -9.23
N GLU A 37 -7.70 -2.47 -9.28
CA GLU A 37 -6.34 -2.08 -9.68
C GLU A 37 -6.32 -1.47 -11.10
N VAL A 38 -6.88 -2.20 -12.07
CA VAL A 38 -6.91 -1.78 -13.48
C VAL A 38 -7.79 -0.53 -13.69
N PRO A 39 -9.05 -0.49 -13.23
CA PRO A 39 -9.89 0.70 -13.33
C PRO A 39 -9.27 1.94 -12.68
N SER A 40 -8.65 1.79 -11.51
CA SER A 40 -8.04 2.92 -10.79
C SER A 40 -6.85 3.51 -11.55
N ASN A 41 -6.02 2.66 -12.15
CA ASN A 41 -4.93 3.11 -13.02
C ASN A 41 -5.43 3.80 -14.31
N MET A 42 -6.54 3.32 -14.88
CA MET A 42 -7.17 4.00 -16.02
C MET A 42 -7.70 5.39 -15.65
N LEU A 43 -8.25 5.55 -14.44
CA LEU A 43 -8.71 6.83 -13.92
C LEU A 43 -7.54 7.80 -13.71
N LEU A 44 -6.38 7.31 -13.25
CA LEU A 44 -5.18 8.11 -13.06
C LEU A 44 -4.66 8.71 -14.39
N LYS A 45 -4.89 8.05 -15.54
CA LYS A 45 -4.59 8.64 -16.86
C LYS A 45 -5.51 9.82 -17.22
N LYS A 46 -6.75 9.83 -16.73
CA LYS A 46 -7.76 10.85 -17.04
C LYS A 46 -7.76 11.99 -16.03
N LEU A 47 -7.42 11.71 -14.79
CA LEU A 47 -7.41 12.65 -13.67
C LEU A 47 -5.99 13.16 -13.41
N ARG A 48 -5.89 14.27 -12.67
CA ARG A 48 -4.58 14.79 -12.23
C ARG A 48 -3.97 13.84 -11.19
N PRO A 49 -2.73 13.35 -11.39
CA PRO A 49 -2.11 12.39 -10.47
C PRO A 49 -2.09 12.87 -9.01
N SER A 50 -1.79 14.15 -8.75
CA SER A 50 -1.74 14.69 -7.38
C SER A 50 -3.08 14.55 -6.65
N ARG A 51 -4.17 14.92 -7.32
CA ARG A 51 -5.52 14.90 -6.75
C ARG A 51 -6.03 13.48 -6.57
N TRP A 52 -5.75 12.60 -7.53
CA TRP A 52 -6.19 11.22 -7.45
C TRP A 52 -5.45 10.46 -6.34
N LEU A 53 -4.12 10.56 -6.28
CA LEU A 53 -3.33 9.92 -5.22
C LEU A 53 -3.67 10.47 -3.83
N ALA A 54 -3.86 11.79 -3.69
CA ALA A 54 -4.32 12.40 -2.45
C ALA A 54 -5.72 11.90 -2.05
N PHE A 55 -6.65 11.79 -3.00
CA PHE A 55 -7.99 11.27 -2.75
C PHE A 55 -7.95 9.82 -2.26
N LEU A 56 -7.21 8.95 -2.95
CA LEU A 56 -7.07 7.54 -2.55
C LEU A 56 -6.48 7.41 -1.14
N MET A 57 -5.42 8.17 -0.84
CA MET A 57 -4.78 8.15 0.48
C MET A 57 -5.69 8.69 1.59
N PHE A 58 -6.46 9.74 1.32
CA PHE A 58 -7.45 10.26 2.26
C PHE A 58 -8.56 9.25 2.53
N CYS A 59 -9.12 8.65 1.47
CA CYS A 59 -10.15 7.62 1.61
C CYS A 59 -9.62 6.39 2.34
N TRP A 60 -8.38 5.97 2.08
CA TRP A 60 -7.73 4.89 2.82
C TRP A 60 -7.65 5.23 4.31
N GLY A 61 -7.08 6.38 4.68
CA GLY A 61 -6.97 6.80 6.08
C GLY A 61 -8.33 6.92 6.78
N ALA A 62 -9.34 7.45 6.09
CA ALA A 62 -10.71 7.56 6.61
C ALA A 62 -11.35 6.19 6.85
N MET A 63 -11.17 5.22 5.94
CA MET A 63 -11.68 3.86 6.13
C MET A 63 -10.90 3.10 7.22
N THR A 64 -9.60 3.37 7.39
CA THR A 64 -8.81 2.84 8.51
C THR A 64 -9.40 3.34 9.84
N ILE A 65 -9.67 4.64 9.99
CA ILE A 65 -10.33 5.19 11.19
C ILE A 65 -11.72 4.56 11.38
N LEU A 66 -12.50 4.40 10.30
CA LEU A 66 -13.83 3.78 10.35
C LEU A 66 -13.78 2.32 10.82
N THR A 67 -12.68 1.60 10.57
CA THR A 67 -12.48 0.23 11.06
C THR A 67 -12.54 0.18 12.59
N ALA A 68 -12.05 1.20 13.29
CA ALA A 68 -12.12 1.29 14.76
C ALA A 68 -13.56 1.43 15.31
N ALA A 69 -14.50 1.87 14.48
CA ALA A 69 -15.91 2.01 14.85
C ALA A 69 -16.74 0.75 14.53
N THR A 70 -16.16 -0.26 13.90
CA THR A 70 -16.87 -1.49 13.52
C THR A 70 -17.15 -2.38 14.74
N ASN A 71 -18.33 -3.02 14.75
CA ASN A 71 -18.78 -3.84 15.87
C ASN A 71 -19.32 -5.22 15.43
N ASN A 72 -19.33 -5.51 14.13
CA ASN A 72 -19.86 -6.76 13.60
C ASN A 72 -19.12 -7.20 12.34
N PHE A 73 -19.22 -8.50 12.02
CA PHE A 73 -18.63 -9.11 10.83
C PHE A 73 -18.94 -8.36 9.52
N GLY A 74 -20.20 -7.94 9.32
CA GLY A 74 -20.63 -7.27 8.09
C GLY A 74 -19.95 -5.91 7.89
N SER A 75 -19.87 -5.11 8.96
CA SER A 75 -19.20 -3.80 8.97
C SER A 75 -17.70 -3.93 8.77
N VAL A 76 -17.05 -4.90 9.42
CA VAL A 76 -15.63 -5.20 9.19
C VAL A 76 -15.38 -5.57 7.73
N THR A 77 -16.21 -6.46 7.16
CA THR A 77 -16.06 -6.91 5.78
C THR A 77 -16.33 -5.78 4.77
N ALA A 78 -17.34 -4.95 5.01
CA ALA A 78 -17.66 -3.82 4.15
C ALA A 78 -16.54 -2.77 4.15
N VAL A 79 -16.01 -2.41 5.33
CA VAL A 79 -14.89 -1.46 5.43
C VAL A 79 -13.63 -2.06 4.80
N ARG A 80 -13.38 -3.37 4.96
CA ARG A 80 -12.27 -4.06 4.29
C ARG A 80 -12.39 -4.07 2.77
N PHE A 81 -13.59 -4.27 2.23
CA PHE A 81 -13.83 -4.15 0.81
C PHE A 81 -13.52 -2.74 0.30
N LEU A 82 -14.06 -1.71 0.98
CA LEU A 82 -13.81 -0.32 0.60
C LEU A 82 -12.34 0.07 0.71
N LEU A 83 -11.64 -0.39 1.76
CA LEU A 83 -10.19 -0.22 1.89
C LEU A 83 -9.47 -0.77 0.66
N GLY A 84 -9.78 -1.99 0.23
CA GLY A 84 -9.14 -2.58 -0.94
C GLY A 84 -9.44 -1.82 -2.24
N VAL A 85 -10.66 -1.29 -2.41
CA VAL A 85 -11.02 -0.43 -3.55
C VAL A 85 -10.13 0.82 -3.62
N PHE A 86 -9.92 1.50 -2.48
CA PHE A 86 -9.13 2.73 -2.44
C PHE A 86 -7.61 2.47 -2.48
N GLU A 87 -7.16 1.35 -1.91
CA GLU A 87 -5.74 0.98 -1.87
C GLU A 87 -5.23 0.50 -3.23
N ALA A 88 -6.09 -0.15 -4.03
CA ALA A 88 -5.76 -0.75 -5.32
C ALA A 88 -5.03 0.20 -6.29
N GLY A 89 -5.35 1.49 -6.25
CA GLY A 89 -4.76 2.49 -7.15
C GLY A 89 -3.48 3.14 -6.64
N LEU A 90 -3.13 2.97 -5.37
CA LEU A 90 -2.10 3.79 -4.74
C LEU A 90 -0.70 3.35 -5.16
N PHE A 91 -0.36 2.07 -4.98
CA PHE A 91 0.94 1.54 -5.38
C PHE A 91 1.20 1.61 -6.90
N PRO A 92 0.34 1.03 -7.76
CA PRO A 92 0.56 1.09 -9.19
C PRO A 92 0.44 2.53 -9.72
N GLY A 93 -0.36 3.38 -9.06
CA GLY A 93 -0.47 4.78 -9.40
C GLY A 93 0.78 5.60 -9.09
N LEU A 94 1.47 5.32 -7.97
CA LEU A 94 2.78 5.90 -7.66
C LEU A 94 3.83 5.45 -8.68
N VAL A 95 3.87 4.16 -9.00
CA VAL A 95 4.79 3.58 -9.98
C VAL A 95 4.54 4.17 -11.37
N TYR A 96 3.29 4.44 -11.73
CA TYR A 96 2.91 5.12 -12.97
C TYR A 96 3.26 6.62 -12.93
N TYR A 97 3.01 7.32 -11.82
CA TYR A 97 3.39 8.72 -11.66
C TYR A 97 4.90 8.95 -11.86
N LEU A 98 5.76 8.02 -11.40
CA LEU A 98 7.20 8.10 -11.64
C LEU A 98 7.58 8.09 -13.13
N THR A 99 6.74 7.50 -14.01
CA THR A 99 6.99 7.51 -15.47
C THR A 99 6.92 8.89 -16.09
N PHE A 100 6.21 9.84 -15.45
CA PHE A 100 6.09 11.20 -15.93
C PHE A 100 7.28 12.09 -15.56
N TRP A 101 8.13 11.64 -14.64
CA TRP A 101 9.21 12.44 -14.08
C TRP A 101 10.60 11.84 -14.32
N TYR A 102 10.70 10.54 -14.59
CA TYR A 102 11.98 9.83 -14.63
C TYR A 102 12.12 8.92 -15.85
N LYS A 103 13.37 8.79 -16.29
CA LYS A 103 13.77 7.85 -17.36
C LYS A 103 13.65 6.40 -16.89
N HIS A 104 13.63 5.47 -17.85
CA HIS A 104 13.55 4.03 -17.57
C HIS A 104 14.61 3.56 -16.58
N ASP A 105 15.87 3.98 -16.75
CA ASP A 105 17.00 3.52 -15.92
C ASP A 105 17.01 4.12 -14.51
N GLU A 106 16.39 5.29 -14.33
CA GLU A 106 16.28 5.95 -13.02
C GLU A 106 15.03 5.51 -12.26
N ARG A 107 14.05 4.95 -12.97
CA ARG A 107 12.77 4.54 -12.39
C ARG A 107 12.93 3.33 -11.48
N SER A 108 13.75 2.36 -11.85
CA SER A 108 13.99 1.13 -11.08
C SER A 108 14.45 1.44 -9.65
N VAL A 109 15.45 2.30 -9.50
CA VAL A 109 16.00 2.74 -8.22
C VAL A 109 14.92 3.46 -7.38
N ARG A 110 14.09 4.31 -8.00
CA ARG A 110 13.02 5.03 -7.29
C ARG A 110 11.89 4.12 -6.84
N VAL A 111 11.51 3.15 -7.67
CA VAL A 111 10.53 2.12 -7.29
C VAL A 111 11.08 1.26 -6.15
N ALA A 112 12.37 0.93 -6.18
CA ALA A 112 13.02 0.23 -5.08
C ALA A 112 13.00 1.04 -3.77
N PHE A 113 13.19 2.36 -3.81
CA PHE A 113 13.00 3.22 -2.64
C PHE A 113 11.55 3.23 -2.13
N ILE A 114 10.54 3.21 -3.01
CA ILE A 114 9.13 3.08 -2.59
C ILE A 114 8.92 1.74 -1.89
N LEU A 115 9.41 0.63 -2.45
CA LEU A 115 9.31 -0.70 -1.84
C LEU A 115 10.07 -0.77 -0.50
N ALA A 116 11.22 -0.11 -0.40
CA ALA A 116 11.98 0.02 0.84
C ALA A 116 11.19 0.83 1.88
N SER A 117 10.53 1.92 1.50
CA SER A 117 9.67 2.65 2.43
C SER A 117 8.52 1.79 2.97
N ALA A 118 7.99 0.86 2.17
CA ALA A 118 6.95 -0.08 2.61
C ALA A 118 7.47 -1.09 3.64
N THR A 119 8.69 -1.61 3.48
CA THR A 119 9.30 -2.49 4.50
C THR A 119 9.62 -1.74 5.79
N LEU A 120 10.06 -0.49 5.69
CA LEU A 120 10.25 0.39 6.84
C LEU A 120 8.93 0.68 7.57
N ALA A 121 7.85 0.93 6.83
CA ALA A 121 6.51 1.11 7.39
C ALA A 121 6.05 -0.13 8.18
N GLY A 122 6.34 -1.34 7.69
CA GLY A 122 6.09 -2.59 8.43
C GLY A 122 6.83 -2.66 9.77
N ALA A 123 8.08 -2.21 9.82
CA ALA A 123 8.86 -2.13 11.06
C ALA A 123 8.26 -1.12 12.06
N PHE A 124 7.86 0.07 11.59
CA PHE A 124 7.17 1.06 12.43
C PHE A 124 5.79 0.58 12.88
N GLY A 125 5.06 -0.15 12.04
CA GLY A 125 3.76 -0.73 12.38
C GLY A 125 3.85 -1.63 13.61
N GLY A 126 4.85 -2.51 13.68
CA GLY A 126 5.10 -3.35 14.86
C GLY A 126 5.45 -2.56 16.13
N ALA A 127 6.23 -1.49 16.00
CA ALA A 127 6.61 -0.62 17.12
C ALA A 127 5.43 0.23 17.63
N ILE A 128 4.62 0.79 16.72
CA ILE A 128 3.41 1.55 17.06
C ILE A 128 2.42 0.61 17.75
N ALA A 129 2.22 -0.59 17.23
CA ALA A 129 1.34 -1.57 17.83
C ALA A 129 1.81 -2.01 19.22
N TYR A 130 3.12 -2.09 19.44
CA TYR A 130 3.69 -2.31 20.77
C TYR A 130 3.36 -1.16 21.75
N GLY A 131 3.51 0.09 21.30
CA GLY A 131 3.13 1.26 22.11
C GLY A 131 1.64 1.26 22.46
N ILE A 132 0.78 1.02 21.48
CA ILE A 132 -0.68 1.10 21.63
C ILE A 132 -1.26 -0.07 22.43
N GLY A 133 -0.59 -1.23 22.46
CA GLY A 133 -1.04 -2.32 23.32
C GLY A 133 -1.08 -1.94 24.82
N HIS A 134 -0.27 -0.97 25.25
CA HIS A 134 -0.32 -0.41 26.62
C HIS A 134 -1.50 0.54 26.86
N MET A 135 -2.16 1.02 25.80
CA MET A 135 -3.33 1.90 25.88
C MET A 135 -4.67 1.15 25.97
N ASN A 136 -4.65 -0.18 26.16
CA ASN A 136 -5.87 -0.97 26.26
C ASN A 136 -6.78 -0.48 27.42
N GLY A 137 -8.03 -0.12 27.12
CA GLY A 137 -8.97 0.42 28.11
C GLY A 137 -8.90 1.94 28.31
N THR A 138 -7.97 2.63 27.65
CA THR A 138 -7.87 4.09 27.71
C THR A 138 -9.10 4.72 27.03
N ALA A 139 -9.78 5.61 27.74
CA ALA A 139 -11.05 6.22 27.30
C ALA A 139 -12.16 5.22 26.95
N GLY A 140 -12.14 4.00 27.52
CA GLY A 140 -13.14 2.97 27.27
C GLY A 140 -13.02 2.27 25.91
N LEU A 141 -11.92 2.50 25.17
CA LEU A 141 -11.65 1.86 23.88
C LEU A 141 -10.58 0.78 24.02
N SER A 142 -10.74 -0.30 23.26
CA SER A 142 -9.77 -1.38 23.15
C SER A 142 -8.56 -0.97 22.32
N GLY A 143 -7.40 -1.56 22.61
CA GLY A 143 -6.13 -1.18 21.98
C GLY A 143 -6.14 -1.29 20.44
N TRP A 144 -6.87 -2.24 19.87
CA TRP A 144 -6.95 -2.38 18.40
C TRP A 144 -7.72 -1.22 17.73
N ARG A 145 -8.69 -0.62 18.42
CA ARG A 145 -9.41 0.56 17.92
C ARG A 145 -8.50 1.78 17.92
N TRP A 146 -7.74 1.97 19.00
CA TRP A 146 -6.72 3.02 19.06
C TRP A 146 -5.66 2.85 17.98
N LEU A 147 -5.29 1.62 17.64
CA LEU A 147 -4.33 1.34 16.59
C LEU A 147 -4.78 1.91 15.24
N PHE A 148 -5.98 1.56 14.81
CA PHE A 148 -6.52 2.05 13.54
C PHE A 148 -6.77 3.56 13.52
N ILE A 149 -7.14 4.16 14.67
CA ILE A 149 -7.32 5.62 14.79
C ILE A 149 -5.97 6.34 14.64
N ILE A 150 -4.95 5.90 15.39
CA ILE A 150 -3.63 6.54 15.42
C ILE A 150 -2.89 6.35 14.08
N GLU A 151 -3.11 5.24 13.38
CA GLU A 151 -2.53 4.99 12.06
C GLU A 151 -3.25 5.75 10.93
N GLY A 152 -4.58 5.89 11.03
CA GLY A 152 -5.38 6.55 10.00
C GLY A 152 -5.26 8.09 10.01
N ILE A 153 -5.13 8.72 11.18
CA ILE A 153 -5.07 10.20 11.29
C ILE A 153 -3.86 10.79 10.52
N PRO A 154 -2.61 10.33 10.74
CA PRO A 154 -1.44 10.82 10.01
C PRO A 154 -1.58 10.61 8.50
N SER A 155 -2.18 9.50 8.08
CA SER A 155 -2.42 9.20 6.67
C SER A 155 -3.38 10.20 6.02
N CYS A 156 -4.47 10.57 6.72
CA CYS A 156 -5.37 11.64 6.27
C CYS A 156 -4.64 13.00 6.18
N LEU A 157 -3.80 13.34 7.16
CA LEU A 157 -3.02 14.58 7.15
C LEU A 157 -1.98 14.60 6.02
N ALA A 158 -1.29 13.49 5.79
CA ALA A 158 -0.35 13.33 4.69
C ALA A 158 -1.05 13.46 3.33
N ALA A 159 -2.30 13.03 3.21
CA ALA A 159 -3.08 13.22 1.99
C ALA A 159 -3.29 14.70 1.64
N PHE A 160 -3.53 15.56 2.64
CA PHE A 160 -3.58 17.01 2.42
C PHE A 160 -2.23 17.56 1.98
N LEU A 161 -1.13 17.11 2.59
CA LEU A 161 0.21 17.52 2.16
C LEU A 161 0.47 17.12 0.71
N VAL A 162 0.14 15.88 0.32
CA VAL A 162 0.30 15.42 -1.06
C VAL A 162 -0.56 16.22 -2.03
N LEU A 163 -1.77 16.63 -1.64
CA LEU A 163 -2.62 17.48 -2.49
C LEU A 163 -1.98 18.84 -2.82
N PHE A 164 -1.20 19.42 -1.89
CA PHE A 164 -0.56 20.73 -2.08
C PHE A 164 0.87 20.66 -2.61
N PHE A 165 1.64 19.65 -2.21
CA PHE A 165 3.07 19.56 -2.49
C PHE A 165 3.42 18.64 -3.66
N LEU A 166 2.58 17.67 -4.02
CA LEU A 166 2.91 16.73 -5.10
C LEU A 166 2.69 17.39 -6.47
N PRO A 167 3.74 17.57 -7.30
CA PRO A 167 3.60 18.24 -8.59
C PRO A 167 3.01 17.29 -9.65
N ASP A 168 1.97 17.70 -10.38
CA ASP A 168 1.28 16.82 -11.33
C ASP A 168 2.17 16.34 -12.49
N TYR A 169 2.75 17.29 -13.23
CA TYR A 169 3.55 17.05 -14.43
C TYR A 169 4.74 18.01 -14.44
N PRO A 170 5.87 17.62 -15.04
CA PRO A 170 7.04 18.51 -15.18
C PRO A 170 6.68 19.83 -15.88
N GLU A 171 5.78 19.79 -16.88
CA GLU A 171 5.26 20.97 -17.59
C GLU A 171 4.58 22.01 -16.69
N ARG A 172 3.91 21.55 -15.61
CA ARG A 172 3.12 22.40 -14.70
C ARG A 172 3.82 22.68 -13.38
N ALA A 173 5.07 22.24 -13.24
CA ALA A 173 5.84 22.42 -12.02
C ALA A 173 6.07 23.91 -11.74
N LYS A 174 5.68 24.38 -10.55
CA LYS A 174 5.84 25.80 -10.17
C LYS A 174 7.25 26.15 -9.71
N TRP A 175 8.05 25.14 -9.36
CA TRP A 175 9.39 25.31 -8.79
C TRP A 175 10.53 25.21 -9.82
N LEU A 176 10.22 24.79 -11.04
CA LEU A 176 11.17 24.73 -12.16
C LEU A 176 11.09 26.02 -12.99
N SER A 177 12.23 26.55 -13.40
CA SER A 177 12.32 27.60 -14.43
C SER A 177 11.87 27.07 -15.81
N GLU A 178 11.53 27.96 -16.74
CA GLU A 178 11.10 27.54 -18.09
C GLU A 178 12.18 26.72 -18.81
N ALA A 179 13.45 27.10 -18.67
CA ALA A 179 14.57 26.34 -19.24
C ALA A 179 14.71 24.92 -18.65
N GLU A 180 14.46 24.76 -17.35
CA GLU A 180 14.52 23.43 -16.70
C GLU A 180 13.30 22.57 -17.06
N LYS A 181 12.13 23.17 -17.28
CA LYS A 181 10.94 22.46 -17.77
C LYS A 181 11.18 21.91 -19.17
N ASP A 182 11.70 22.73 -20.07
CA ASP A 182 12.00 22.31 -21.44
C ASP A 182 13.05 21.18 -21.46
N MET A 183 14.07 21.27 -20.61
CA MET A 183 15.05 20.19 -20.44
C MET A 183 14.40 18.91 -19.91
N ALA A 184 13.51 18.99 -18.91
CA ALA A 184 12.82 17.83 -18.36
C ALA A 184 11.89 17.16 -19.40
N ILE A 185 11.16 17.96 -20.19
CA ILE A 185 10.28 17.47 -21.24
C ILE A 185 11.11 16.81 -22.35
N HIS A 186 12.16 17.47 -22.82
CA HIS A 186 13.04 16.95 -23.88
C HIS A 186 13.70 15.62 -23.47
N ARG A 187 14.14 15.53 -22.21
CA ARG A 187 14.70 14.31 -21.62
C ARG A 187 13.71 13.14 -21.60
N LEU A 188 12.43 13.42 -21.37
CA LEU A 188 11.35 12.43 -21.36
C LEU A 188 10.79 12.15 -22.77
N TYR A 189 11.09 12.98 -23.77
CA TYR A 189 10.61 12.79 -25.14
C TYR A 189 11.31 11.62 -25.84
N TYR A 190 12.61 11.42 -25.60
CA TYR A 190 13.40 10.35 -26.22
C TYR A 190 13.41 9.03 -25.43
N GLU A 191 13.14 9.08 -24.12
CA GLU A 191 13.29 7.92 -23.22
C GLU A 191 12.11 7.71 -22.26
N GLY A 192 11.13 8.61 -22.28
CA GLY A 192 9.90 8.49 -21.50
C GLY A 192 8.79 7.79 -22.27
N SER A 193 7.77 7.33 -21.56
CA SER A 193 6.61 6.61 -22.11
C SER A 193 5.65 7.47 -22.95
N LYS A 194 6.12 8.63 -23.43
CA LYS A 194 5.37 9.65 -24.18
C LYS A 194 5.68 9.58 -25.68
N GLU A 195 5.96 8.40 -26.24
CA GLU A 195 5.71 8.24 -27.66
C GLU A 195 4.22 8.51 -27.91
N SER A 196 3.94 9.33 -28.92
CA SER A 196 2.61 9.73 -29.37
C SER A 196 1.84 8.53 -29.96
N HIS A 197 1.61 7.50 -29.17
CA HIS A 197 0.70 6.42 -29.54
C HIS A 197 -0.73 6.93 -29.30
N PRO A 198 -1.57 6.99 -30.34
CA PRO A 198 -2.97 7.33 -30.18
C PRO A 198 -3.63 6.30 -29.24
N THR A 199 -4.74 6.70 -28.63
CA THR A 199 -5.61 5.90 -27.76
C THR A 199 -5.48 4.38 -27.96
N MET A 200 -5.10 3.68 -26.88
CA MET A 200 -5.02 2.20 -26.76
C MET A 200 -5.88 1.49 -27.81
N ASN A 201 -5.24 1.00 -28.88
CA ASN A 201 -5.93 0.27 -29.91
C ASN A 201 -6.15 -1.18 -29.43
N TRP A 202 -7.37 -1.69 -29.59
CA TRP A 202 -7.69 -3.05 -29.15
C TRP A 202 -6.82 -4.11 -29.86
N ALA A 203 -6.37 -3.81 -31.07
CA ALA A 203 -5.43 -4.66 -31.81
C ALA A 203 -4.07 -4.79 -31.08
N GLU A 204 -3.50 -3.68 -30.60
CA GLU A 204 -2.22 -3.66 -29.85
C GLU A 204 -2.37 -4.29 -28.47
N ALA A 205 -3.52 -4.06 -27.81
CA ALA A 205 -3.84 -4.72 -26.55
C ALA A 205 -3.92 -6.25 -26.71
N LYS A 206 -4.52 -6.74 -27.80
CA LYS A 206 -4.60 -8.17 -28.09
C LYS A 206 -3.23 -8.78 -28.38
N GLU A 207 -2.38 -8.09 -29.15
CA GLU A 207 -1.01 -8.54 -29.43
C GLU A 207 -0.19 -8.65 -28.15
N THR A 208 -0.27 -7.63 -27.29
CA THR A 208 0.41 -7.63 -25.97
C THR A 208 -0.12 -8.74 -25.06
N LEU A 209 -1.44 -8.95 -25.03
CA LEU A 209 -2.06 -10.00 -24.23
C LEU A 209 -1.71 -11.41 -24.70
N MET A 210 -1.38 -11.60 -25.99
CA MET A 210 -0.99 -12.90 -26.55
C MET A 210 0.53 -13.16 -26.50
N ASP A 211 1.34 -12.20 -26.03
CA ASP A 211 2.78 -12.37 -25.90
C ASP A 211 3.12 -13.36 -24.77
N TRP A 212 3.87 -14.41 -25.08
CA TRP A 212 4.31 -15.40 -24.10
C TRP A 212 5.18 -14.78 -22.99
N ARG A 213 5.91 -13.69 -23.29
CA ARG A 213 6.75 -12.98 -22.32
C ARG A 213 5.91 -12.38 -21.20
N LEU A 214 4.71 -11.91 -21.53
CA LEU A 214 3.75 -11.40 -20.55
C LEU A 214 3.34 -12.52 -19.58
N TYR A 215 2.96 -13.69 -20.11
CA TYR A 215 2.57 -14.83 -19.29
C TYR A 215 3.73 -15.39 -18.46
N ALA A 216 4.95 -15.45 -19.01
CA ALA A 216 6.13 -15.83 -18.25
C ALA A 216 6.41 -14.86 -17.10
N HIS A 217 6.27 -13.55 -17.33
CA HIS A 217 6.40 -12.54 -16.28
C HIS A 217 5.32 -12.70 -15.20
N TYR A 218 4.06 -12.89 -15.59
CA TYR A 218 2.97 -13.16 -14.63
C TYR A 218 3.18 -14.45 -13.85
N ALA A 219 3.69 -15.52 -14.47
CA ALA A 219 3.97 -16.78 -13.79
C ALA A 219 5.04 -16.61 -12.70
N ILE A 220 6.11 -15.86 -12.98
CA ILE A 220 7.15 -15.52 -12.01
C ILE A 220 6.56 -14.68 -10.87
N TYR A 221 5.76 -13.64 -11.21
CA TYR A 221 5.12 -12.79 -10.22
C TYR A 221 4.16 -13.59 -9.31
N PHE A 222 3.35 -14.46 -9.91
CA PHE A 222 2.42 -15.34 -9.21
C PHE A 222 3.15 -16.37 -8.33
N ALA A 223 4.32 -16.86 -8.72
CA ALA A 223 5.12 -17.74 -7.86
C ALA A 223 5.71 -16.99 -6.66
N SER A 224 6.09 -15.72 -6.83
CA SER A 224 6.69 -14.90 -5.77
C SER A 224 5.68 -14.31 -4.78
N GLY A 225 4.47 -13.95 -5.25
CA GLY A 225 3.44 -13.26 -4.48
C GLY A 225 2.98 -14.00 -3.21
N PRO A 226 2.63 -15.30 -3.27
CA PRO A 226 2.19 -16.07 -2.11
C PRO A 226 3.25 -16.16 -1.01
N ALA A 227 4.53 -16.27 -1.38
CA ALA A 227 5.63 -16.31 -0.40
C ALA A 227 5.73 -14.98 0.38
N PHE A 228 5.63 -13.85 -0.33
CA PHE A 228 5.61 -12.53 0.30
C PHE A 228 4.37 -12.30 1.17
N ALA A 229 3.18 -12.56 0.63
CA ALA A 229 1.91 -12.36 1.33
C ALA A 229 1.81 -13.25 2.58
N SER A 230 2.24 -14.52 2.49
CA SER A 230 2.23 -15.44 3.62
C SER A 230 3.16 -14.97 4.74
N LEU A 231 4.37 -14.52 4.40
CA LEU A 231 5.32 -14.04 5.40
C LEU A 231 4.80 -12.78 6.10
N SER A 232 4.19 -11.85 5.36
CA SER A 232 3.61 -10.63 5.94
C SER A 232 2.40 -10.93 6.84
N LEU A 233 1.47 -11.76 6.37
CA LEU A 233 0.22 -12.06 7.09
C LEU A 233 0.47 -12.90 8.35
N PHE A 234 1.39 -13.87 8.27
CA PHE A 234 1.65 -14.82 9.35
C PHE A 234 2.86 -14.46 10.21
N ALA A 235 3.57 -13.35 9.95
CA ALA A 235 4.71 -12.93 10.77
C ALA A 235 4.40 -12.92 12.28
N PRO A 236 3.28 -12.35 12.76
CA PRO A 236 2.93 -12.41 14.17
C PRO A 236 2.73 -13.86 14.66
N SER A 237 2.03 -14.69 13.89
CA SER A 237 1.78 -16.09 14.25
C SER A 237 3.07 -16.92 14.31
N ILE A 238 4.03 -16.65 13.41
CA ILE A 238 5.36 -17.30 13.41
C ILE A 238 6.12 -16.91 14.68
N THR A 239 6.11 -15.62 15.06
CA THR A 239 6.77 -15.19 16.31
C THR A 239 6.13 -15.80 17.56
N VAL A 240 4.82 -16.06 17.54
CA VAL A 240 4.13 -16.79 18.62
C VAL A 240 4.57 -18.26 18.66
N GLY A 241 4.69 -18.91 17.50
CA GLY A 241 5.24 -20.27 17.41
C GLY A 241 6.67 -20.40 17.94
N LEU A 242 7.45 -19.31 17.95
CA LEU A 242 8.79 -19.24 18.53
C LEU A 242 8.80 -19.00 20.05
N GLY A 243 7.64 -18.95 20.71
CA GLY A 243 7.50 -18.80 22.16
C GLY A 243 7.40 -17.35 22.66
N TYR A 244 7.19 -16.37 21.77
CA TYR A 244 6.93 -14.99 22.16
C TYR A 244 5.42 -14.72 22.25
N PHE A 245 4.95 -14.07 23.31
CA PHE A 245 3.52 -13.81 23.52
C PHE A 245 3.16 -12.32 23.42
N ASP A 246 1.93 -12.03 23.00
CA ASP A 246 1.29 -10.71 22.93
C ASP A 246 2.17 -9.60 22.33
N LEU A 247 2.45 -8.57 23.14
CA LEU A 247 3.25 -7.40 22.81
C LEU A 247 4.68 -7.76 22.35
N LYS A 248 5.27 -8.79 22.97
CA LYS A 248 6.62 -9.24 22.64
C LYS A 248 6.64 -9.92 21.26
N ALA A 249 5.57 -10.61 20.86
CA ALA A 249 5.46 -11.19 19.52
C ALA A 249 5.46 -10.09 18.44
N GLN A 250 4.69 -9.02 18.64
CA GLN A 250 4.65 -7.90 17.70
C GLN A 250 5.99 -7.15 17.61
N LEU A 251 6.67 -6.94 18.73
CA LEU A 251 8.00 -6.34 18.74
C LEU A 251 9.01 -7.20 17.97
N MET A 252 8.91 -8.53 18.08
CA MET A 252 9.80 -9.46 17.37
C MET A 252 9.54 -9.55 15.86
N THR A 253 8.50 -8.91 15.34
CA THR A 253 8.32 -8.74 13.89
C THR A 253 9.22 -7.65 13.30
N VAL A 254 9.71 -6.71 14.11
CA VAL A 254 10.50 -5.54 13.67
C VAL A 254 11.88 -5.91 13.08
N PRO A 255 12.69 -6.79 13.70
CA PRO A 255 14.03 -7.10 13.18
C PRO A 255 14.05 -7.72 11.76
N PRO A 256 13.17 -8.69 11.42
CA PRO A 256 13.08 -9.20 10.04
C PRO A 256 12.82 -8.09 9.00
N TRP A 257 11.90 -7.17 9.28
CA TRP A 257 11.60 -6.06 8.37
C TRP A 257 12.76 -5.07 8.23
N ALA A 258 13.45 -4.75 9.33
CA ALA A 258 14.61 -3.86 9.31
C ALA A 258 15.78 -4.43 8.50
N ILE A 259 16.05 -5.74 8.62
CA ILE A 259 17.08 -6.42 7.82
C ILE A 259 16.68 -6.44 6.34
N ALA A 260 15.41 -6.70 6.04
CA ALA A 260 14.90 -6.66 4.67
C ALA A 260 15.06 -5.27 4.04
N TYR A 261 14.76 -4.20 4.78
CA TYR A 261 14.97 -2.82 4.35
C TYR A 261 16.44 -2.55 4.00
N GLY A 262 17.37 -2.95 4.89
CA GLY A 262 18.81 -2.76 4.68
C GLY A 262 19.31 -3.50 3.44
N LYS A 263 18.91 -4.76 3.26
CA LYS A 263 19.27 -5.54 2.07
C LYS A 263 18.70 -4.94 0.78
N LEU A 264 17.43 -4.54 0.78
CA LEU A 264 16.77 -3.98 -0.40
C LEU A 264 17.43 -2.66 -0.82
N SER A 265 17.74 -1.79 0.14
CA SER A 265 18.41 -0.51 -0.13
C SER A 265 19.82 -0.71 -0.69
N LEU A 266 20.55 -1.72 -0.20
CA LEU A 266 21.90 -2.03 -0.65
C LEU A 266 21.92 -2.68 -2.05
N LEU A 267 20.98 -3.60 -2.31
CA LEU A 267 20.79 -4.22 -3.63
C LEU A 267 20.28 -3.22 -4.68
N SER A 268 19.50 -2.22 -4.28
CA SER A 268 19.04 -1.17 -5.20
C SER A 268 20.16 -0.27 -5.72
N TRP A 269 21.31 -0.25 -5.05
CA TRP A 269 22.47 0.57 -5.42
C TRP A 269 23.51 -0.19 -6.25
N LEU A 270 23.44 -1.52 -6.29
CA LEU A 270 24.31 -2.41 -7.08
C LEU A 270 23.72 -2.65 -8.46
#